data_AF-A0A963HC74-F1
#
_entry.id   AF-A0A963HC74-F1
#
_cell.length_a   1.000
_cell.length_b   1.000
_cell.length_c   1.000
_cell.angle_alpha   90.00
_cell.angle_beta   90.00
_cell.angle_gamma   90.00
#
_symmetry.space_group_name_H-M   'P 1'
#
loop_
_entity.id
_entity.type
_entity.pdbx_description
1 polymer ?
#
loop_
_entity_poly.entity_id
_entity_poly.type
_entity_poly.pdbx_seq_one_letter_code
_entity_poly.pdbx_strand_id
1 'polypeptide(L)'
;MEMPLGAPECPTSTLLDDEQQCHGCDTGRALAARDLVCRDFRDALGSFATGVTVLTALAPDGSMLGVTISSFNAVSLEPPLILWSLSRSSPRLDAFRRASHYAVNVLAAD
;
A
#
# COMPACT_ATOMS: atom_id res chain seq x y z
N MET A 1 18.53 1.70 -30.30
CA MET A 1 17.10 1.72 -29.92
C MET A 1 17.08 2.29 -28.51
N GLU A 2 17.18 3.61 -28.44
CA GLU A 2 17.36 4.37 -27.20
C GLU A 2 16.01 4.63 -26.56
N MET A 3 15.95 4.40 -25.25
CA MET A 3 14.81 4.65 -24.38
C MET A 3 15.04 6.04 -23.74
N PRO A 4 14.21 7.06 -23.98
CA PRO A 4 14.47 8.38 -23.43
C PRO A 4 14.13 8.40 -21.94
N LEU A 5 15.15 8.63 -21.12
CA LEU A 5 15.05 9.08 -19.74
C LEU A 5 14.43 10.48 -19.74
N GLY A 6 13.18 10.60 -19.32
CA GLY A 6 12.52 11.86 -19.02
C GLY A 6 11.71 11.70 -17.75
N ALA A 7 12.31 12.02 -16.59
CA ALA A 7 11.55 12.19 -15.36
C ALA A 7 10.61 13.40 -15.54
N PRO A 8 9.35 13.34 -15.08
CA PRO A 8 8.49 14.52 -15.07
C PRO A 8 9.05 15.53 -14.06
N GLU A 9 9.45 16.69 -14.55
CA GLU A 9 9.90 17.80 -13.72
C GLU A 9 8.75 18.29 -12.84
N CYS A 10 8.97 18.30 -11.52
CA CYS A 10 8.02 18.84 -10.55
C CYS A 10 7.99 20.37 -10.71
N PRO A 11 6.83 21.01 -11.00
CA PRO A 11 6.79 22.44 -11.24
C PRO A 11 7.11 23.22 -9.95
N THR A 12 8.18 24.00 -10.03
CA THR A 12 8.55 25.00 -9.04
C THR A 12 7.40 25.98 -8.83
N SER A 13 6.87 25.97 -7.62
CA SER A 13 5.88 26.90 -7.08
C SER A 13 6.19 28.35 -7.43
N THR A 14 5.35 28.98 -8.26
CA THR A 14 5.09 30.40 -8.12
C THR A 14 3.68 30.76 -8.61
N LEU A 15 2.95 31.43 -7.72
CA LEU A 15 1.81 32.32 -7.92
C LEU A 15 0.41 31.70 -8.01
N LEU A 16 -0.37 32.07 -6.98
CA LEU A 16 -1.80 32.22 -6.98
C LEU A 16 -2.18 33.25 -8.05
N ASP A 17 -3.04 32.85 -8.97
CA ASP A 17 -4.23 33.56 -9.45
C ASP A 17 -4.66 32.93 -10.79
N ASP A 18 -5.96 32.93 -11.00
CA ASP A 18 -6.71 32.48 -12.18
C ASP A 18 -7.15 31.01 -12.30
N GLU A 19 -8.45 30.92 -12.55
CA GLU A 19 -9.31 29.76 -12.61
C GLU A 19 -8.99 28.87 -13.82
N GLN A 20 -8.11 27.89 -13.65
CA GLN A 20 -8.10 26.74 -14.56
C GLN A 20 -9.26 25.79 -14.19
N GLN A 21 -10.45 26.12 -14.68
CA GLN A 21 -11.62 25.26 -14.66
C GLN A 21 -11.29 23.98 -15.46
N CYS A 22 -10.99 22.88 -14.76
CA CYS A 22 -10.89 21.57 -15.37
C CYS A 22 -12.27 21.15 -15.86
N HIS A 23 -12.55 21.38 -17.15
CA HIS A 23 -13.73 20.89 -17.84
C HIS A 23 -13.65 19.36 -17.96
N GLY A 24 -14.28 18.67 -17.01
CA GLY A 24 -14.64 17.26 -17.14
C GLY A 24 -14.05 16.35 -16.06
N CYS A 25 -14.66 16.34 -14.88
CA CYS A 25 -14.90 15.09 -14.16
C CYS A 25 -16.04 15.34 -13.16
N ASP A 26 -17.25 15.07 -13.62
CA ASP A 26 -18.46 15.08 -12.80
C ASP A 26 -18.43 13.83 -11.89
N THR A 27 -17.89 13.99 -10.69
CA THR A 27 -18.21 13.16 -9.51
C THR A 27 -18.15 14.05 -8.28
N GLY A 28 -19.32 14.58 -7.90
CA GLY A 28 -19.48 15.54 -6.82
C GLY A 28 -18.96 15.06 -5.46
N ARG A 29 -17.72 15.43 -5.15
CA ARG A 29 -17.26 15.81 -3.81
C ARG A 29 -15.91 16.50 -3.97
N ALA A 30 -15.81 17.78 -3.59
CA ALA A 30 -14.53 18.49 -3.52
C ALA A 30 -13.66 17.80 -2.46
N LEU A 31 -12.81 16.87 -2.91
CA LEU A 31 -11.86 16.17 -2.06
C LEU A 31 -10.63 17.06 -1.94
N ALA A 32 -10.10 17.22 -0.73
CA ALA A 32 -8.94 18.09 -0.51
C ALA A 32 -7.78 17.62 -1.41
N ALA A 33 -6.90 18.53 -1.85
CA ALA A 33 -5.77 18.18 -2.72
C ALA A 33 -4.92 17.01 -2.18
N ARG A 34 -4.80 16.89 -0.85
CA ARG A 34 -4.14 15.74 -0.19
C ARG A 34 -4.86 14.41 -0.44
N ASP A 35 -6.19 14.43 -0.47
CA ASP A 35 -7.00 13.24 -0.73
C ASP A 35 -6.87 12.79 -2.20
N LEU A 36 -6.73 13.73 -3.13
CA LEU A 36 -6.48 13.44 -4.55
C LEU A 36 -5.10 12.78 -4.72
N VAL A 37 -4.06 13.38 -4.16
CA VAL A 37 -2.69 12.80 -4.17
C VAL A 37 -2.66 11.40 -3.54
N CYS A 38 -3.41 11.17 -2.45
CA CYS A 38 -3.51 9.85 -1.83
C CYS A 38 -4.23 8.81 -2.71
N ARG A 39 -5.19 9.21 -3.53
CA ARG A 39 -5.86 8.31 -4.49
C ARG A 39 -4.95 7.99 -5.66
N ASP A 40 -4.35 8.99 -6.29
CA ASP A 40 -3.46 8.78 -7.43
C ASP A 40 -2.27 7.88 -7.04
N PHE A 41 -1.70 8.08 -5.85
CA PHE A 41 -0.65 7.21 -5.34
C PHE A 41 -1.13 5.76 -5.10
N ARG A 42 -2.35 5.58 -4.57
CA ARG A 42 -2.94 4.26 -4.37
C ARG A 42 -3.20 3.56 -5.70
N ASP A 43 -3.70 4.28 -6.68
CA ASP A 43 -4.01 3.75 -8.01
C ASP A 43 -2.72 3.36 -8.75
N ALA A 44 -1.68 4.20 -8.65
CA ALA A 44 -0.35 3.87 -9.16
C ALA A 44 0.21 2.58 -8.52
N LEU A 45 0.12 2.42 -7.20
CA LEU A 45 0.53 1.18 -6.52
C LEU A 45 -0.34 -0.02 -6.88
N GLY A 46 -1.64 0.19 -7.09
CA GLY A 46 -2.60 -0.85 -7.49
C GLY A 46 -2.37 -1.40 -8.89
N SER A 47 -1.63 -0.68 -9.75
CA SER A 47 -1.23 -1.16 -11.08
C SER A 47 -0.25 -2.35 -11.03
N PHE A 48 0.47 -2.53 -9.92
CA PHE A 48 1.33 -3.69 -9.72
C PHE A 48 0.52 -4.85 -9.14
N ALA A 49 0.21 -5.83 -9.99
CA ALA A 49 -0.57 -7.00 -9.61
C ALA A 49 0.14 -7.82 -8.53
N THR A 50 -0.60 -8.24 -7.50
CA THR A 50 -0.12 -9.08 -6.40
C THR A 50 -1.12 -10.20 -6.12
N GLY A 51 -0.65 -11.30 -5.56
CA GLY A 51 -1.53 -12.28 -4.94
C GLY A 51 -2.11 -11.74 -3.61
N VAL A 52 -3.06 -12.47 -3.05
CA VAL A 52 -3.62 -12.16 -1.72
C VAL A 52 -3.06 -13.17 -0.72
N THR A 53 -2.60 -12.69 0.43
CA THR A 53 -2.18 -13.54 1.54
C THR A 53 -2.91 -13.19 2.82
N VAL A 54 -3.09 -14.19 3.69
CA VAL A 54 -3.60 -14.02 5.04
C VAL A 54 -2.50 -14.35 6.02
N LEU A 55 -2.11 -13.38 6.82
CA LEU A 55 -1.20 -13.60 7.94
C LEU A 55 -1.98 -14.00 9.17
N THR A 56 -1.54 -15.09 9.78
CA THR A 56 -2.11 -15.62 11.01
C THR A 56 -1.04 -15.76 12.08
N ALA A 57 -1.40 -15.48 13.32
CA ALA A 57 -0.52 -15.67 14.47
C ALA A 57 -1.34 -15.97 15.73
N LEU A 58 -0.66 -16.39 16.79
CA LEU A 58 -1.22 -16.40 18.13
C LEU A 58 -0.66 -15.20 18.90
N ALA A 59 -1.54 -14.43 19.53
CA ALA A 59 -1.11 -13.44 20.50
C ALA A 59 -0.60 -14.13 21.78
N PRO A 60 0.14 -13.41 22.64
CA PRO A 60 0.70 -13.99 23.88
C PRO A 60 -0.34 -14.60 24.83
N ASP A 61 -1.59 -14.15 24.76
CA ASP A 61 -2.73 -14.66 25.53
C ASP A 61 -3.42 -15.88 24.89
N GLY A 62 -2.88 -16.37 23.77
CA GLY A 62 -3.44 -17.48 23.00
C GLY A 62 -4.57 -17.09 22.03
N SER A 63 -4.95 -15.81 21.96
CA SER A 63 -5.96 -15.36 21.01
C SER A 63 -5.47 -15.44 19.56
N MET A 64 -6.38 -15.75 18.64
CA MET A 64 -6.05 -15.88 17.21
C MET A 64 -6.03 -14.52 16.53
N LEU A 65 -4.94 -14.25 15.80
CA LEU A 65 -4.76 -13.05 14.99
C LEU A 65 -4.85 -13.43 13.52
N GLY A 66 -5.48 -12.55 12.73
CA GLY A 66 -5.58 -12.68 11.28
C GLY A 66 -5.51 -11.31 10.61
N VAL A 67 -4.83 -11.19 9.49
CA VAL A 67 -4.87 -9.99 8.64
C VAL A 67 -4.65 -10.35 7.18
N THR A 68 -5.52 -9.84 6.31
CA THR A 68 -5.34 -9.94 4.86
C THR A 68 -4.37 -8.87 4.40
N ILE A 69 -3.37 -9.26 3.61
CA ILE A 69 -2.39 -8.34 3.03
C ILE A 69 -2.14 -8.69 1.56
N SER A 70 -1.73 -7.66 0.81
CA SER A 70 -1.17 -7.79 -0.54
C SER A 70 0.30 -7.34 -0.61
N SER A 71 0.91 -6.99 0.53
CA SER A 71 2.26 -6.42 0.63
C SER A 71 3.37 -7.45 0.86
N PHE A 72 3.06 -8.75 0.74
CA PHE A 72 4.01 -9.83 0.92
C PHE A 72 5.08 -9.83 -0.19
N ASN A 73 6.34 -10.02 0.19
CA ASN A 73 7.44 -10.18 -0.78
C ASN A 73 8.57 -11.07 -0.22
N ALA A 74 9.30 -11.74 -1.12
CA ALA A 74 10.50 -12.50 -0.78
C ALA A 74 11.73 -11.57 -0.74
N VAL A 75 12.62 -11.80 0.22
CA VAL A 75 13.80 -10.94 0.46
C VAL A 75 15.10 -11.69 0.22
N SER A 76 15.21 -12.91 0.76
CA SER A 76 16.41 -13.73 0.64
C SER A 76 16.06 -15.21 0.66
N LEU A 77 16.92 -16.02 0.02
CA LEU A 77 16.86 -17.49 0.10
C LEU A 77 17.81 -18.04 1.16
N GLU A 78 18.94 -17.37 1.41
CA GLU A 78 19.93 -17.77 2.41
C GLU A 78 20.41 -16.56 3.22
N PRO A 79 19.98 -16.38 4.47
CA PRO A 79 18.92 -17.15 5.14
C PRO A 79 17.56 -16.90 4.46
N PRO A 80 16.58 -17.82 4.58
CA PRO A 80 15.25 -17.65 3.99
C PRO A 80 14.49 -16.52 4.70
N LEU A 81 14.28 -15.41 4.01
CA LEU A 81 13.65 -14.21 4.54
C LEU A 81 12.53 -13.71 3.63
N ILE A 82 11.46 -13.25 4.27
CA ILE A 82 10.33 -12.58 3.64
C ILE A 82 10.05 -11.27 4.38
N LEU A 83 9.31 -10.38 3.74
CA LEU A 83 8.77 -9.18 4.38
C LEU A 83 7.30 -8.99 4.05
N TRP A 84 6.67 -8.15 4.86
CA TRP A 84 5.32 -7.65 4.66
C TRP A 84 5.16 -6.36 5.45
N SER A 85 4.14 -5.58 5.11
CA SER A 85 3.88 -4.29 5.76
C SER A 85 2.51 -4.26 6.43
N LEU A 86 2.48 -3.79 7.68
CA LEU A 86 1.26 -3.50 8.44
C LEU A 86 1.14 -2.00 8.71
N SER A 87 -0.08 -1.46 8.59
CA SER A 87 -0.30 -0.07 8.99
C SER A 87 0.02 0.14 10.47
N ARG A 88 0.68 1.25 10.79
CA ARG A 88 0.91 1.68 12.18
C ARG A 88 -0.39 1.97 12.93
N SER A 89 -1.47 2.27 12.21
CA SER A 89 -2.81 2.47 12.78
C SER A 89 -3.59 1.16 12.95
N SER A 90 -3.02 0.01 12.57
CA SER A 90 -3.70 -1.27 12.70
C SER A 90 -3.95 -1.59 14.18
N PRO A 91 -5.19 -1.94 14.58
CA PRO A 91 -5.49 -2.35 15.95
C PRO A 91 -4.77 -3.65 16.33
N ARG A 92 -4.28 -4.41 15.35
CA ARG A 92 -3.54 -5.67 15.55
C ARG A 92 -2.03 -5.49 15.60
N LEU A 93 -1.51 -4.26 15.41
CA LEU A 93 -0.06 -3.99 15.34
C LEU A 93 0.68 -4.52 16.57
N ASP A 94 0.21 -4.14 17.75
CA ASP A 94 0.83 -4.52 19.01
C ASP A 94 0.73 -6.01 19.30
N ALA A 95 -0.36 -6.65 18.86
CA ALA A 95 -0.54 -8.09 18.98
C ALA A 95 0.46 -8.84 18.09
N PHE A 96 0.62 -8.44 16.83
CA PHE A 96 1.61 -9.02 15.91
C PHE A 96 3.06 -8.76 16.33
N ARG A 97 3.36 -7.61 16.93
CA ARG A 97 4.69 -7.31 17.47
C ARG A 97 5.10 -8.21 18.64
N ARG A 98 4.13 -8.68 19.42
CA ARG A 98 4.36 -9.56 20.57
C ARG A 98 4.23 -11.04 20.23
N ALA A 99 3.65 -11.38 19.07
CA ALA A 99 3.58 -12.75 18.60
C ALA A 99 5.00 -13.29 18.37
N SER A 100 5.27 -14.50 18.84
CA SER A 100 6.58 -15.14 18.65
C SER A 100 6.79 -15.62 17.22
N HIS A 101 5.71 -16.05 16.57
CA HIS A 101 5.70 -16.59 15.21
C HIS A 101 4.43 -16.18 14.49
N TYR A 102 4.47 -16.23 13.17
CA TYR A 102 3.31 -16.07 12.30
C TYR A 102 3.43 -17.01 11.11
N ALA A 103 2.32 -17.28 10.47
CA ALA A 103 2.24 -18.02 9.22
C ALA A 103 1.69 -17.11 8.12
N VAL A 104 2.18 -17.30 6.89
CA VAL A 104 1.70 -16.62 5.68
C VAL A 104 0.93 -17.65 4.86
N ASN A 105 -0.36 -17.44 4.69
CA ASN A 105 -1.22 -18.30 3.89
C ASN A 105 -1.44 -17.62 2.54
N VAL A 106 -0.95 -18.22 1.45
CA VAL A 106 -1.17 -17.71 0.09
C VAL A 106 -2.51 -18.25 -0.41
N LEU A 107 -3.43 -17.34 -0.77
CA LEU A 107 -4.77 -17.74 -1.20
C LEU A 107 -4.75 -18.25 -2.65
N ALA A 108 -5.53 -19.29 -2.91
CA ALA A 108 -5.82 -19.79 -4.24
C ALA A 108 -6.86 -18.89 -4.93
N ALA A 109 -7.15 -19.20 -6.19
CA ALA A 109 -8.09 -18.42 -7.02
C ALA A 109 -9.56 -18.84 -6.84
N ASP A 110 -9.83 -19.96 -6.17
CA ASP A 110 -11.12 -20.63 -6.02
C ASP A 110 -11.68 -20.58 -4.59
#